data_AF-A0A2V8IEL5-F1
#
_entry.id   AF-A0A2V8IEL5-F1
#
_cell.length_a   1.000
_cell.length_b   1.000
_cell.length_c   1.000
_cell.angle_alpha   90.00
_cell.angle_beta   90.00
_cell.angle_gamma   90.00
#
_symmetry.space_group_name_H-M   'P 1'
#
loop_
_entity.id
_entity.type
_entity.pdbx_description
1 polymer ?
#
loop_
_entity_poly.entity_id
_entity_poly.type
_entity_poly.pdbx_seq_one_letter_code
_entity_poly.pdbx_strand_id
1 'polypeptide(L)'
;HRAVANGIWDIGHGVQLSGVYFFGSGERRRTNFGSDLRDEGSTIGALWWRLRRDGTIISRKGLVGDPIHRVDMRLQKRIAISERVQLFGIFEVFNLFNHANYGSYTTNENNANYGKPSFNSNLAYQPRMLQLGFRTTF
;
A
#
# COMPACT_ATOMS: atom_id res chain seq x y z
N HIS A 1 -8.26 -8.40 7.03
CA HIS A 1 -8.03 -9.55 6.13
C HIS A 1 -7.34 -9.08 4.86
N ARG A 2 -6.63 -9.98 4.18
CA ARG A 2 -5.93 -9.70 2.91
C ARG A 2 -6.24 -10.79 1.90
N ALA A 3 -6.46 -10.41 0.66
CA ALA A 3 -6.58 -11.32 -0.48
C ALA A 3 -5.72 -10.81 -1.64
N VAL A 4 -5.15 -11.74 -2.40
CA VAL A 4 -4.37 -11.44 -3.59
C VAL A 4 -4.81 -12.41 -4.68
N ALA A 5 -5.06 -11.88 -5.87
CA ALA A 5 -5.34 -12.67 -7.07
C ALA A 5 -4.36 -12.25 -8.16
N ASN A 6 -3.76 -13.22 -8.85
CA ASN A 6 -2.83 -12.95 -9.95
C ASN A 6 -3.17 -13.81 -11.15
N GLY A 7 -2.86 -13.29 -12.34
CA GLY A 7 -3.12 -13.96 -13.60
C GLY A 7 -2.08 -13.60 -14.65
N ILE A 8 -1.83 -14.55 -15.55
CA ILE A 8 -1.01 -14.36 -16.74
C ILE A 8 -1.82 -14.91 -17.91
N TRP A 9 -1.88 -14.14 -18.99
CA TRP A 9 -2.50 -14.52 -20.23
C TRP A 9 -1.48 -14.36 -21.37
N ASP A 10 -1.13 -15.48 -21.99
CA ASP A 10 -0.45 -15.46 -23.28
C ASP A 10 -1.52 -15.23 -24.36
N ILE A 11 -1.48 -14.04 -24.95
CA ILE A 11 -2.44 -13.60 -25.97
C ILE A 11 -2.04 -14.19 -27.34
N GLY A 12 -0.84 -14.75 -27.47
CA GLY A 12 -0.26 -15.20 -28.73
C GLY A 12 0.53 -14.09 -29.42
N HIS A 13 1.15 -14.44 -30.55
CA HIS A 13 2.02 -13.54 -31.34
C HIS A 13 3.11 -12.84 -30.50
N GLY A 14 3.61 -13.52 -29.46
CA GLY A 14 4.63 -12.99 -28.56
C GLY A 14 4.12 -11.91 -27.61
N VAL A 15 2.81 -11.73 -27.43
CA VAL A 15 2.22 -10.80 -26.47
C VAL A 15 1.80 -11.55 -25.21
N GLN A 16 2.26 -11.07 -24.06
CA GLN A 16 1.83 -11.57 -22.76
C GLN A 16 1.31 -10.43 -21.91
N LEU A 17 0.12 -10.61 -21.35
CA LEU A 17 -0.46 -9.73 -20.34
C LEU A 17 -0.41 -10.44 -19.00
N SER A 18 0.03 -9.75 -17.96
CA SER A 18 -0.07 -10.24 -16.59
C SER A 18 -0.56 -9.15 -15.65
N GLY A 19 -1.15 -9.56 -14.55
CA GLY A 19 -1.66 -8.62 -13.55
C GLY A 19 -1.82 -9.27 -12.19
N VAL A 20 -1.84 -8.41 -11.18
CA VAL A 20 -2.15 -8.76 -9.80
C VAL A 20 -3.15 -7.77 -9.23
N TYR A 21 -4.15 -8.30 -8.54
CA TYR A 21 -5.07 -7.54 -7.71
C TYR A 21 -4.79 -7.82 -6.23
N PHE A 22 -4.64 -6.75 -5.48
CA PHE A 22 -4.46 -6.76 -4.03
C PHE A 22 -5.67 -6.12 -3.36
N PHE A 23 -6.23 -6.85 -2.39
CA PHE A 23 -7.24 -6.36 -1.48
C PHE A 23 -6.77 -6.47 -0.03
N GLY A 24 -6.98 -5.41 0.75
CA GLY A 24 -6.84 -5.41 2.20
C GLY A 24 -8.04 -4.72 2.86
N SER A 25 -8.64 -5.33 3.87
CA SER A 25 -9.86 -4.79 4.51
C SER A 25 -9.61 -3.63 5.50
N GLY A 26 -8.46 -2.96 5.42
CA GLY A 26 -8.02 -1.99 6.42
C GLY A 26 -7.36 -2.63 7.65
N GLU A 27 -6.32 -1.97 8.18
CA GLU A 27 -5.61 -2.39 9.38
C GLU A 27 -6.13 -1.68 10.63
N ARG A 28 -6.24 -2.41 11.74
CA ARG A 28 -6.51 -1.83 13.05
C ARG A 28 -5.27 -1.19 13.64
N ARG A 29 -5.31 0.11 13.85
CA ARG A 29 -4.19 0.91 14.37
C ARG A 29 -4.31 1.15 15.87
N ARG A 30 -3.17 1.10 16.55
CA ARG A 30 -3.08 1.50 17.94
C ARG A 30 -3.23 3.00 18.07
N THR A 31 -4.09 3.44 19.00
CA THR A 31 -4.40 4.85 19.25
C THR A 31 -3.96 5.25 20.66
N ASN A 32 -3.69 6.53 20.85
CA ASN A 32 -3.33 7.13 22.12
C ASN A 32 -3.94 8.53 22.24
N PHE A 33 -4.02 9.05 23.46
CA PHE A 33 -4.52 10.38 23.78
C PHE A 33 -3.48 11.48 23.50
N GLY A 34 -2.20 11.13 23.43
CA GLY A 34 -1.13 12.07 23.10
C GLY A 34 -0.66 12.99 24.22
N SER A 35 -1.16 12.83 25.45
CA SER A 35 -0.63 13.51 26.64
C SER A 35 -0.53 12.57 27.83
N ASP A 36 0.51 12.75 28.66
CA ASP A 36 0.73 11.95 29.87
C ASP A 36 -0.07 12.53 31.05
N LEU A 37 -1.32 12.09 31.19
CA LEU A 37 -2.19 12.56 32.29
C LEU A 37 -1.88 11.92 33.64
N ARG A 38 -1.03 10.89 33.67
CA ARG A 38 -0.70 10.15 34.90
C ARG A 38 0.73 10.39 35.38
N ASP A 39 1.47 11.24 34.66
CA ASP A 39 2.89 11.54 34.91
C ASP A 39 3.76 10.28 35.04
N GLU A 40 3.49 9.28 34.20
CA GLU A 40 4.11 7.96 34.32
C GLU A 40 5.52 7.92 33.69
N GLY A 41 5.88 8.92 32.89
CA GLY A 41 7.21 9.05 32.29
C GLY A 41 7.53 7.89 31.33
N SER A 42 7.13 8.00 30.06
CA SER A 42 7.32 6.91 29.09
C SER A 42 8.67 6.98 28.33
N THR A 43 9.55 5.98 28.51
CA THR A 43 10.77 5.80 27.70
C THR A 43 10.49 5.35 26.26
N ILE A 44 9.29 4.79 25.98
CA ILE A 44 8.85 4.31 24.65
C ILE A 44 7.78 5.26 24.05
N GLY A 45 7.73 6.51 24.52
CA GLY A 45 6.88 7.57 23.98
C GLY A 45 5.37 7.40 24.23
N ALA A 46 4.59 8.33 23.70
CA ALA A 46 3.14 8.54 23.89
C ALA A 46 2.21 7.35 23.59
N LEU A 47 2.76 6.21 23.18
CA LEU A 47 2.01 5.03 22.73
C LEU A 47 1.09 4.46 23.83
N TRP A 48 1.46 4.61 25.11
CA TRP A 48 0.77 4.02 26.27
C TRP A 48 -0.22 4.96 26.94
N TRP A 49 -0.25 6.23 26.55
CA TRP A 49 -1.13 7.23 27.13
C TRP A 49 -2.54 7.09 26.56
N ARG A 50 -3.33 6.18 27.14
CA ARG A 50 -4.72 5.92 26.74
C ARG A 50 -5.75 6.52 27.69
N LEU A 51 -5.33 7.15 28.78
CA LEU A 51 -6.23 7.89 29.67
C LEU A 51 -6.60 9.22 29.01
N ARG A 52 -7.90 9.51 28.98
CA ARG A 52 -8.46 10.81 28.57
C ARG A 52 -8.63 11.72 29.77
N ARG A 53 -8.80 13.03 29.52
CA ARG A 53 -9.07 14.03 30.57
C ARG A 53 -10.38 13.81 31.31
N ASP A 54 -11.34 13.14 30.68
CA ASP A 54 -12.62 12.76 31.29
C ASP A 54 -12.54 11.50 32.17
N GLY A 55 -11.34 10.93 32.36
CA GLY A 55 -11.11 9.72 33.16
C GLY A 55 -11.34 8.41 32.40
N THR A 56 -11.81 8.45 31.15
CA THR A 56 -12.05 7.23 30.35
C THR A 56 -10.76 6.71 29.68
N ILE A 57 -10.77 5.43 29.30
CA ILE A 57 -9.64 4.78 28.62
C ILE A 57 -9.97 4.54 27.14
N ILE A 58 -9.17 5.11 26.24
CA ILE A 58 -9.28 4.93 24.78
C ILE A 58 -9.07 3.45 24.42
N SER A 59 -9.80 2.90 23.45
CA SER A 59 -9.55 1.54 22.95
C SER A 59 -8.10 1.35 22.46
N ARG A 60 -7.56 0.13 22.63
CA ARG A 60 -6.18 -0.23 22.25
C ARG A 60 -5.95 -0.16 20.75
N LYS A 61 -6.99 -0.48 19.97
CA LYS A 61 -7.00 -0.51 18.51
C LYS A 61 -8.23 0.23 18.00
N GLY A 62 -8.34 1.50 18.39
CA GLY A 62 -9.53 2.33 18.22
C GLY A 62 -9.77 2.82 16.79
N LEU A 63 -8.76 2.77 15.92
CA LEU A 63 -8.86 3.20 14.53
C LEU A 63 -8.78 1.99 13.59
N VAL A 64 -9.64 1.96 12.58
CA VAL A 64 -9.58 1.03 11.46
C VAL A 64 -9.26 1.86 10.22
N GLY A 65 -8.18 1.51 9.51
CA GLY A 65 -7.85 2.16 8.25
C GLY A 65 -8.81 1.77 7.12
N ASP A 66 -8.75 2.50 6.02
CA ASP A 66 -9.57 2.26 4.84
C ASP A 66 -9.14 0.97 4.13
N PRO A 67 -10.07 0.32 3.42
CA PRO A 67 -9.72 -0.77 2.53
C PRO A 67 -8.73 -0.33 1.44
N ILE A 68 -7.79 -1.22 1.14
CA ILE A 68 -6.78 -1.03 0.10
C ILE A 68 -7.20 -1.83 -1.12
N HIS A 69 -7.20 -1.18 -2.27
CA HIS A 69 -7.48 -1.77 -3.57
C HIS A 69 -6.38 -1.36 -4.54
N ARG A 70 -5.61 -2.33 -5.02
CA ARG A 70 -4.53 -2.05 -5.98
C ARG A 70 -4.52 -3.09 -7.07
N VAL A 71 -4.50 -2.62 -8.31
CA VAL A 71 -4.31 -3.44 -9.50
C VAL A 71 -2.99 -3.03 -10.14
N ASP A 72 -2.09 -3.98 -10.32
CA ASP A 72 -0.86 -3.79 -11.08
C ASP A 72 -0.94 -4.64 -12.34
N MET A 73 -0.40 -4.12 -13.43
CA MET A 73 -0.45 -4.75 -14.75
C MET A 73 0.92 -4.67 -15.41
N ARG A 74 1.25 -5.72 -16.15
CA ARG A 74 2.42 -5.79 -17.02
C ARG A 74 2.03 -6.30 -18.39
N LEU A 75 2.44 -5.58 -19.41
CA LEU A 75 2.37 -5.98 -20.81
C LEU A 75 3.78 -6.26 -21.31
N GLN A 76 3.98 -7.40 -21.95
CA GLN A 76 5.25 -7.77 -22.58
C GLN A 76 5.04 -8.14 -24.03
N LYS A 77 5.89 -7.61 -24.92
CA LYS A 77 5.95 -7.97 -26.33
C LYS A 77 7.32 -8.55 -26.65
N ARG A 78 7.34 -9.79 -27.16
CA ARG A 78 8.49 -10.42 -27.80
C ARG A 78 8.53 -10.03 -29.28
N ILE A 79 9.70 -9.61 -29.73
CA ILE A 79 10.03 -9.24 -31.11
C ILE A 79 11.23 -10.10 -31.51
N ALA A 80 11.03 -10.99 -32.48
CA ALA A 80 12.13 -11.77 -33.05
C ALA A 80 12.86 -10.89 -34.08
N ILE A 81 14.14 -10.61 -33.84
CA ILE A 81 14.97 -9.81 -34.75
C ILE A 81 15.69 -10.75 -35.73
N SER A 82 16.20 -11.87 -35.22
CA SER A 82 16.79 -12.96 -36.01
C SER A 82 16.54 -14.31 -35.32
N GLU A 83 17.06 -15.40 -35.88
CA GLU A 83 16.98 -16.73 -35.25
C GLU A 83 17.68 -16.79 -33.89
N ARG A 84 18.70 -15.95 -33.68
CA ARG A 84 19.50 -15.92 -32.44
C ARG A 84 19.10 -14.77 -31.52
N VAL A 85 18.61 -13.66 -32.07
CA VAL A 85 18.34 -12.43 -31.31
C VAL A 85 16.85 -12.20 -31.11
N GLN A 86 16.44 -12.09 -29.85
CA GLN A 86 15.07 -11.69 -29.47
C GLN A 86 15.10 -10.46 -28.56
N LEU A 87 14.18 -9.54 -28.79
CA LEU A 87 13.95 -8.36 -27.98
C LEU A 87 12.60 -8.46 -27.27
N PHE A 88 12.55 -8.06 -26.01
CA PHE A 88 11.34 -7.97 -25.22
C PHE A 88 11.13 -6.52 -24.80
N GLY A 89 10.03 -5.92 -25.26
CA GLY A 89 9.52 -4.66 -24.72
C GLY A 89 8.57 -4.94 -23.56
N ILE A 90 8.73 -4.23 -22.46
CA ILE A 90 7.93 -4.39 -21.24
C ILE A 90 7.35 -3.03 -20.84
N PHE A 91 6.06 -3.00 -20.57
CA PHE A 91 5.34 -1.85 -20.03
C PHE A 91 4.59 -2.26 -18.77
N GLU A 92 4.84 -1.56 -17.67
CA GLU A 92 4.28 -1.85 -16.36
C GLU A 92 3.50 -0.63 -15.84
N VAL A 93 2.31 -0.90 -15.31
CA VAL A 93 1.45 0.09 -14.66
C VAL A 93 1.17 -0.39 -13.25
N PHE A 94 1.60 0.38 -12.26
CA PHE A 94 1.31 0.14 -10.86
C PHE A 94 0.15 1.01 -10.42
N ASN A 95 -0.77 0.45 -9.64
CA ASN A 95 -2.02 1.11 -9.26
C ASN A 95 -2.78 1.62 -10.51
N LEU A 96 -3.11 0.69 -11.40
CA LEU A 96 -3.78 0.91 -12.69
C LEU A 96 -5.02 1.79 -12.56
N PHE A 97 -5.80 1.69 -11.49
CA PHE A 97 -6.99 2.52 -11.27
C PHE A 97 -6.72 3.81 -10.48
N ASN A 98 -5.48 4.08 -10.10
CA ASN A 98 -5.06 5.23 -9.29
C ASN A 98 -5.90 5.39 -8.02
N HIS A 99 -6.25 4.28 -7.38
CA HIS A 99 -7.01 4.30 -6.13
C HIS A 99 -6.11 4.87 -5.03
N ALA A 100 -6.67 5.76 -4.20
CA ALA A 100 -5.96 6.27 -3.03
C ALA A 100 -5.84 5.15 -1.99
N ASN A 101 -4.62 4.66 -1.78
CA ASN A 101 -4.35 3.57 -0.85
C ASN A 101 -3.53 4.10 0.32
N TYR A 102 -4.05 4.02 1.54
CA TYR A 102 -3.41 4.61 2.70
C TYR A 102 -2.84 3.55 3.64
N GLY A 103 -1.55 3.70 3.95
CA GLY A 103 -0.81 2.79 4.83
C GLY A 103 -0.48 3.39 6.19
N SER A 104 -0.88 4.62 6.46
CA SER A 104 -0.59 5.34 7.69
C SER A 104 -1.75 6.28 8.02
N TYR A 105 -1.97 6.48 9.32
CA TYR A 105 -3.01 7.35 9.85
C TYR A 105 -2.48 8.07 11.09
N THR A 106 -3.05 9.24 11.39
CA THR A 106 -2.79 9.95 12.65
C THR A 106 -3.52 9.25 13.80
N THR A 107 -2.78 8.73 14.77
CA THR A 107 -3.34 7.89 15.85
C THR A 107 -3.41 8.59 17.22
N ASN A 108 -2.97 9.85 17.29
CA ASN A 108 -3.09 10.70 18.46
C ASN A 108 -4.46 11.39 18.45
N GLU A 109 -5.33 11.05 19.40
CA GLU A 109 -6.71 11.56 19.52
C GLU A 109 -6.78 13.07 19.83
N ASN A 110 -5.74 13.64 20.43
CA ASN A 110 -5.65 15.07 20.70
C ASN A 110 -5.11 15.89 19.50
N ASN A 111 -4.82 15.24 18.37
CA ASN A 111 -4.47 15.91 17.12
C ASN A 111 -5.73 16.18 16.29
N ALA A 112 -5.88 17.40 15.74
CA ALA A 112 -7.02 17.75 14.88
C ALA A 112 -7.15 16.88 13.61
N ASN A 113 -6.07 16.20 13.20
CA ASN A 113 -6.07 15.25 12.09
C ASN A 113 -6.22 13.79 12.52
N TYR A 114 -6.59 13.51 13.77
CA TYR A 114 -6.84 12.16 14.25
C TYR A 114 -7.77 11.37 13.30
N GLY A 115 -7.39 10.15 12.98
CA GLY A 115 -8.11 9.28 12.07
C GLY A 115 -7.97 9.62 10.59
N LYS A 116 -7.31 10.74 10.22
CA LYS A 116 -7.01 11.06 8.82
C LYS A 116 -5.77 10.30 8.33
N PRO A 117 -5.72 9.95 7.03
CA PRO A 117 -4.52 9.38 6.42
C PRO A 117 -3.30 10.26 6.62
N SER A 118 -2.15 9.62 6.80
CA SER A 118 -0.84 10.27 6.85
C SER A 118 0.11 9.66 5.84
N PHE A 119 1.19 10.38 5.53
CA PHE A 119 2.15 9.95 4.53
C PHE A 119 2.74 8.57 4.86
N ASN A 120 2.93 7.75 3.83
CA ASN A 120 3.62 6.47 3.91
C ASN A 120 4.51 6.32 2.68
N SER A 121 5.82 6.10 2.91
CA SER A 121 6.81 5.97 1.83
C SER A 121 6.84 4.59 1.17
N ASN A 122 6.09 3.61 1.68
CA ASN A 122 6.06 2.28 1.09
C ASN A 122 5.36 2.33 -0.28
N LEU A 123 6.00 1.71 -1.29
CA LEU A 123 5.55 1.66 -2.67
C LEU A 123 4.11 1.16 -2.81
N ALA A 124 3.65 0.30 -1.89
CA ALA A 124 2.28 -0.19 -1.80
C ALA A 124 1.21 0.93 -1.85
N TYR A 125 1.53 2.08 -1.25
CA TYR A 125 0.62 3.21 -1.01
C TYR A 125 0.89 4.41 -1.91
N GLN A 126 1.82 4.28 -2.85
CA GLN A 126 2.13 5.36 -3.78
C GLN A 126 1.02 5.53 -4.84
N PRO A 127 0.90 6.73 -5.44
CA PRO A 127 0.03 6.97 -6.60
C PRO A 127 0.39 6.07 -7.80
N ARG A 128 -0.40 6.16 -8.87
CA ARG A 128 -0.11 5.43 -10.13
C ARG A 128 1.31 5.72 -10.62
N MET A 129 2.04 4.67 -10.98
CA MET A 129 3.38 4.75 -11.56
C MET A 129 3.43 3.94 -12.85
N LEU A 130 4.30 4.39 -13.76
CA LEU A 130 4.56 3.74 -15.04
C LEU A 130 6.03 3.37 -15.10
N GLN A 131 6.32 2.19 -15.64
CA GLN A 131 7.68 1.72 -15.88
C GLN A 131 7.80 1.11 -17.27
N LEU A 132 8.92 1.40 -17.92
CA LEU A 132 9.31 0.84 -19.20
C LEU A 132 10.57 0.00 -19.00
N GLY A 133 10.59 -1.17 -19.64
CA GLY A 133 11.72 -2.10 -19.55
C GLY A 133 12.00 -2.75 -20.90
N PHE A 134 13.26 -3.13 -21.11
CA PHE A 134 13.70 -3.85 -22.29
C PHE A 134 14.61 -5.00 -21.87
N ARG A 135 14.50 -6.14 -22.56
CA ARG A 135 15.40 -7.29 -22.37
C ARG A 135 15.76 -7.86 -23.73
N THR A 136 17.04 -8.18 -23.92
CA THR A 136 17.54 -8.83 -25.15
C THR A 136 18.12 -10.19 -24.80
N THR A 137 17.89 -11.18 -25.66
CA THR A 137 18.52 -12.51 -25.60
C THR A 137 19.22 -12.79 -26.93
N PHE A 138 20.39 -13.41 -26.89
CA PHE A 138 21.26 -13.68 -28.04
C PHE A 138 21.85 -15.10 -27.98
#